data_AF-A0A7G2IVN1-F1
#
_entry.id   AF-A0A7G2IVN1-F1
#
_cell.length_a   1.000
_cell.length_b   1.000
_cell.length_c   1.000
_cell.angle_alpha   90.00
_cell.angle_beta   90.00
_cell.angle_gamma   90.00
#
_symmetry.space_group_name_H-M   'P 1'
#
loop_
_entity.id
_entity.type
_entity.pdbx_description
1 polymer ?
#
loop_
_entity_poly.entity_id
_entity_poly.type
_entity_poly.pdbx_seq_one_letter_code
_entity_poly.pdbx_strand_id
1 'polypeptide(L)'
;MRLIFSLLLLVGCTVQAAEPVQSFTDDLGRVVNVPLHPQRIVSLHDLDITIPLIELGVPPVASHGRTRPDGSHFLRSGVLLTGVDFDNSNMTYIGTADIDIEAIVAAKPDLIITEPSRNTPIEQLEKNSADGQHRSS
;
A
#
# COMPACT_ATOMS: atom_id res chain seq x y z
N MET A 1 -21.80 -0.95 45.49
CA MET A 1 -20.41 -1.06 45.03
C MET A 1 -20.03 -2.42 44.40
N ARG A 2 -20.83 -3.49 44.52
CA ARG A 2 -20.51 -4.80 43.90
C ARG A 2 -20.92 -4.93 42.42
N LEU A 3 -21.94 -4.19 41.97
CA LEU A 3 -22.47 -4.28 40.59
C LEU A 3 -21.61 -3.53 39.55
N ILE A 4 -20.84 -2.52 39.96
CA ILE A 4 -19.96 -1.76 39.06
C ILE A 4 -18.70 -2.59 38.70
N PHE A 5 -18.28 -3.50 39.57
CA PHE A 5 -17.10 -4.35 39.34
C PHE A 5 -17.35 -5.46 38.31
N SER A 6 -18.60 -5.87 38.09
CA SER A 6 -18.94 -6.90 37.11
C SER A 6 -19.02 -6.37 35.68
N LEU A 7 -19.23 -5.06 35.48
CA LEU A 7 -19.31 -4.46 34.15
C LEU A 7 -17.92 -4.22 33.52
N LEU A 8 -16.86 -4.16 34.33
CA LEU A 8 -15.49 -3.93 33.85
C LEU A 8 -14.82 -5.16 33.24
N LEU A 9 -15.39 -6.36 33.42
CA LEU A 9 -14.78 -7.63 32.99
C LEU A 9 -15.11 -8.02 31.53
N LEU A 10 -15.98 -7.26 30.85
CA LEU A 10 -16.49 -7.61 29.50
C LEU A 10 -15.84 -6.82 28.35
N VAL A 11 -14.73 -6.12 28.59
CA VAL A 11 -14.10 -5.21 27.61
C VAL A 11 -12.89 -5.84 26.87
N GLY A 12 -12.53 -7.09 27.14
CA GLY A 12 -11.18 -7.57 26.83
C GLY A 12 -10.94 -8.42 25.57
N CYS A 13 -11.95 -8.87 24.82
CA CYS A 13 -11.72 -9.77 23.68
C CYS A 13 -12.36 -9.25 22.39
N THR A 14 -11.70 -8.30 21.72
CA THR A 14 -11.87 -8.14 20.28
C THR A 14 -11.03 -9.22 19.60
N VAL A 15 -11.67 -10.31 19.17
CA VAL A 15 -11.06 -11.22 18.19
C VAL A 15 -10.94 -10.43 16.88
N GLN A 16 -9.74 -9.95 16.58
CA GLN A 16 -9.41 -9.45 15.25
C GLN A 16 -9.37 -10.68 14.33
N ALA A 17 -10.41 -10.87 13.52
CA ALA A 17 -10.37 -11.91 12.50
C ALA A 17 -9.23 -11.58 11.53
N ALA A 18 -8.41 -12.58 11.19
CA ALA A 18 -7.40 -12.40 10.16
C ALA A 18 -8.09 -11.98 8.85
N GLU A 19 -7.57 -10.95 8.20
CA GLU A 19 -8.10 -10.48 6.92
C GLU A 19 -8.13 -11.63 5.91
N PRO A 20 -9.24 -11.87 5.19
CA PRO A 20 -9.31 -12.92 4.19
C PRO A 20 -8.20 -12.76 3.13
N VAL A 21 -7.53 -13.85 2.79
CA VAL A 21 -6.47 -13.87 1.77
C VAL A 21 -6.84 -14.75 0.59
N GLN A 22 -6.22 -14.49 -0.56
CA GLN A 22 -6.30 -15.32 -1.76
C GLN A 22 -4.92 -15.56 -2.36
N SER A 23 -4.77 -16.68 -3.03
CA SER A 23 -3.55 -17.01 -3.78
C SER A 23 -3.58 -16.29 -5.13
N PHE A 24 -2.51 -15.58 -5.46
CA PHE A 24 -2.32 -14.88 -6.73
C PHE A 24 -1.01 -15.33 -7.36
N THR A 25 -1.05 -15.77 -8.62
CA THR A 25 0.15 -16.06 -9.41
C THR A 25 0.52 -14.81 -10.20
N ASP A 26 1.69 -14.23 -9.93
CA ASP A 26 2.16 -13.04 -10.64
C ASP A 26 2.84 -13.36 -11.97
N ASP A 27 3.24 -12.33 -12.71
CA ASP A 27 3.88 -12.46 -14.02
C ASP A 27 5.27 -13.12 -13.98
N LEU A 28 5.85 -13.28 -12.79
CA LEU A 28 7.09 -14.03 -12.58
C LEU A 28 6.84 -15.50 -12.21
N GLY A 29 5.57 -15.92 -12.15
CA GLY A 29 5.15 -17.26 -11.76
C GLY A 29 5.23 -17.51 -10.26
N ARG A 30 5.43 -16.47 -9.43
CA ARG A 30 5.39 -16.59 -7.97
C ARG A 30 3.95 -16.72 -7.52
N VAL A 31 3.71 -17.63 -6.58
CA VAL A 31 2.41 -17.77 -5.92
C VAL A 31 2.46 -17.02 -4.60
N VAL A 32 1.72 -15.91 -4.50
CA VAL A 32 1.73 -15.00 -3.37
C VAL A 32 0.34 -14.97 -2.73
N ASN A 33 0.28 -15.07 -1.40
CA ASN A 33 -0.97 -14.84 -0.66
C ASN A 33 -1.17 -13.34 -0.47
N VAL A 34 -2.22 -12.79 -1.05
CA VAL A 34 -2.58 -11.37 -0.96
C VAL A 34 -3.91 -11.19 -0.26
N PRO A 35 -4.18 -10.04 0.39
CA PRO A 35 -5.51 -9.74 0.92
C PRO A 35 -6.57 -9.84 -0.19
N LEU A 36 -7.74 -10.38 0.14
CA LEU A 36 -8.89 -10.43 -0.77
C LEU A 36 -9.38 -9.01 -1.09
N HIS A 37 -9.28 -8.10 -0.13
CA HIS A 37 -9.65 -6.69 -0.24
C HIS A 37 -8.55 -5.79 0.36
N PRO A 38 -7.44 -5.56 -0.36
CA PRO A 38 -6.34 -4.74 0.14
C PRO A 38 -6.80 -3.29 0.43
N GLN A 39 -6.38 -2.75 1.57
CA GLN A 39 -6.75 -1.42 2.07
C GLN A 39 -5.60 -0.42 2.00
N ARG A 40 -4.36 -0.89 1.92
CA ARG A 40 -3.14 -0.08 1.97
C ARG A 40 -2.18 -0.51 0.86
N ILE A 41 -2.53 -0.15 -0.37
CA ILE A 41 -1.75 -0.49 -1.56
C ILE A 41 -0.60 0.50 -1.74
N VAL A 42 0.61 -0.01 -1.99
CA VAL A 42 1.75 0.77 -2.48
C VAL A 42 2.02 0.40 -3.93
N SER A 43 2.14 1.39 -4.81
CA SER A 43 2.35 1.21 -6.25
C SER A 43 3.71 1.71 -6.69
N LEU A 44 4.50 0.86 -7.35
CA LEU A 44 5.86 1.22 -7.78
C LEU A 44 5.94 1.83 -9.19
N HIS A 45 4.80 2.11 -9.84
CA HIS A 45 4.77 2.81 -11.12
C HIS A 45 3.51 3.66 -11.29
N ASP A 46 3.67 4.89 -11.78
CA ASP A 46 2.57 5.86 -11.88
C ASP A 46 1.59 5.46 -12.98
N LEU A 47 2.06 5.33 -14.22
CA LEU A 47 1.20 5.00 -15.36
C LEU A 47 0.64 3.58 -15.32
N ASP A 48 1.54 2.59 -15.30
CA ASP A 48 1.18 1.18 -15.47
C ASP A 48 0.39 0.57 -14.31
N ILE A 49 0.42 1.20 -13.12
CA ILE A 49 -0.19 0.63 -11.91
C ILE A 49 -1.08 1.66 -11.20
N THR A 50 -0.57 2.85 -10.87
CA THR A 50 -1.34 3.82 -10.06
C THR A 50 -2.58 4.35 -10.77
N ILE A 51 -2.47 4.71 -12.05
CA ILE A 51 -3.63 5.17 -12.83
C ILE A 51 -4.73 4.09 -12.88
N PRO A 52 -4.46 2.83 -13.27
CA PRO A 52 -5.45 1.76 -13.21
C PRO A 52 -6.07 1.57 -11.82
N LEU A 53 -5.28 1.64 -10.74
CA LEU A 53 -5.79 1.51 -9.37
C LEU A 53 -6.78 2.64 -9.02
N ILE A 54 -6.50 3.87 -9.43
CA ILE A 54 -7.42 5.01 -9.24
C ILE A 54 -8.71 4.78 -10.04
N GLU A 55 -8.61 4.35 -11.30
CA GLU A 55 -9.77 4.09 -12.16
C GLU A 55 -10.66 2.95 -11.64
N LEU A 56 -10.05 1.93 -11.00
CA LEU A 56 -10.75 0.84 -10.33
C LEU A 56 -11.35 1.24 -8.97
N GLY A 57 -11.16 2.47 -8.52
CA GLY A 57 -11.69 2.98 -7.25
C GLY A 57 -10.92 2.50 -6.01
N VAL A 58 -9.69 2.00 -6.19
CA VAL A 58 -8.80 1.49 -5.13
C VAL A 58 -7.46 2.25 -5.13
N PRO A 59 -7.47 3.59 -4.95
CA PRO A 59 -6.25 4.39 -5.05
C PRO A 59 -5.20 3.95 -4.01
N PRO A 60 -3.91 3.91 -4.38
CA PRO A 60 -2.86 3.51 -3.45
C PRO A 60 -2.63 4.58 -2.36
N VAL A 61 -2.14 4.13 -1.20
CA VAL A 61 -1.71 5.02 -0.11
C VAL A 61 -0.35 5.66 -0.37
N ALA A 62 0.45 5.05 -1.24
CA ALA A 62 1.73 5.60 -1.68
C ALA A 62 2.06 5.16 -3.11
N SER A 63 2.73 6.01 -3.87
CA SER A 63 3.05 5.74 -5.25
C SER A 63 4.39 6.34 -5.69
N HIS A 64 5.03 5.65 -6.63
CA HIS A 64 6.04 6.22 -7.50
C HIS A 64 5.46 7.42 -8.27
N GLY A 65 6.30 8.40 -8.59
CA GLY A 65 5.89 9.52 -9.44
C GLY A 65 7.03 10.07 -10.27
N ARG A 66 6.88 11.32 -10.68
CA ARG A 66 7.89 12.10 -11.38
C ARG A 66 8.28 13.30 -10.55
N THR A 67 9.54 13.70 -10.67
CA THR A 67 10.07 14.90 -10.02
C THR A 67 10.29 15.97 -11.08
N ARG A 68 9.73 17.16 -10.88
CA ARG A 68 10.02 18.33 -11.71
C ARG A 68 11.36 18.96 -11.31
N PRO A 69 11.95 19.83 -12.15
CA PRO A 69 13.18 20.55 -11.80
C PRO A 69 13.09 21.40 -10.52
N ASP A 70 11.88 21.84 -10.14
CA ASP A 70 11.62 22.59 -8.91
C ASP A 70 11.49 21.72 -7.65
N GLY A 71 11.64 20.40 -7.79
CA GLY A 71 11.51 19.43 -6.71
C GLY A 71 10.09 18.96 -6.45
N SER A 72 9.07 19.54 -7.08
CA SER A 72 7.69 19.07 -6.92
C SER A 72 7.48 17.69 -7.52
N HIS A 73 6.60 16.91 -6.90
CA HIS A 73 6.26 15.56 -7.33
C HIS A 73 4.90 15.54 -8.04
N PHE A 74 4.75 14.67 -9.03
CA PHE A 74 3.47 14.46 -9.70
C PHE A 74 3.32 13.05 -10.25
N LEU A 75 2.08 12.58 -10.37
CA LEU A 75 1.74 11.38 -11.14
C LEU A 75 1.74 11.72 -12.63
N ARG A 76 2.53 11.03 -13.44
CA ARG A 76 2.47 11.23 -14.89
C ARG A 76 1.06 10.93 -15.39
N SER A 77 0.44 11.93 -16.04
CA SER A 77 -0.94 11.88 -16.53
C SER A 77 -2.04 11.77 -15.44
N GLY A 78 -1.71 11.90 -14.15
CA GLY A 78 -2.68 11.78 -13.04
C GLY A 78 -3.84 12.75 -13.14
N VAL A 79 -3.57 14.05 -12.98
CA VAL A 79 -4.61 15.10 -13.09
C VAL A 79 -5.37 15.02 -14.42
N LEU A 80 -4.67 14.72 -15.52
CA LEU A 80 -5.25 14.69 -16.86
C LEU A 80 -6.28 13.56 -17.04
N LEU A 81 -6.01 12.36 -16.50
CA LEU A 81 -6.83 11.17 -16.74
C LEU A 81 -7.83 10.92 -15.61
N THR A 82 -7.46 11.22 -14.37
CA THR A 82 -8.23 10.83 -13.19
C THR A 82 -8.58 12.02 -12.28
N GLY A 83 -7.96 13.17 -12.50
CA GLY A 83 -8.09 14.33 -11.61
C GLY A 83 -7.31 14.20 -10.29
N VAL A 84 -6.52 13.13 -10.12
CA VAL A 84 -5.77 12.83 -8.88
C VAL A 84 -4.27 13.06 -9.07
N ASP A 85 -3.65 13.69 -8.08
CA ASP A 85 -2.19 13.87 -7.97
C ASP A 85 -1.76 13.87 -6.49
N PHE A 86 -0.48 14.02 -6.21
CA PHE A 86 0.04 14.08 -4.83
C PHE A 86 -0.42 15.33 -4.07
N ASP A 87 -0.63 16.46 -4.75
CA ASP A 87 -0.99 17.73 -4.10
C ASP A 87 -2.47 17.85 -3.71
N ASN A 88 -3.31 16.96 -4.22
CA ASN A 88 -4.76 16.96 -3.99
C ASN A 88 -5.29 15.64 -3.41
N SER A 89 -4.40 14.76 -2.96
CA SER A 89 -4.72 13.47 -2.34
C SER A 89 -3.90 13.21 -1.08
N ASN A 90 -4.20 12.11 -0.39
CA ASN A 90 -3.42 11.64 0.76
C ASN A 90 -2.30 10.65 0.35
N MET A 91 -2.01 10.55 -0.95
CA MET A 91 -1.03 9.61 -1.47
C MET A 91 0.38 10.10 -1.17
N THR A 92 1.22 9.23 -0.60
CA THR A 92 2.62 9.54 -0.34
C THR A 92 3.47 9.29 -1.59
N TYR A 93 4.30 10.25 -1.98
CA TYR A 93 5.32 10.04 -3.02
C TYR A 93 6.46 9.18 -2.46
N ILE A 94 6.85 8.12 -3.17
CA ILE A 94 7.91 7.18 -2.72
C ILE A 94 9.14 7.16 -3.63
N GLY A 95 9.23 8.01 -4.65
CA GLY A 95 10.40 8.05 -5.53
C GLY A 95 10.06 8.10 -7.02
N THR A 96 11.10 8.34 -7.83
CA THR A 96 11.03 8.42 -9.31
C THR A 96 12.00 7.41 -9.94
N ALA A 97 13.30 7.55 -9.65
CA ALA A 97 14.32 6.63 -10.14
C ALA A 97 14.56 5.52 -9.11
N ASP A 98 15.04 5.93 -7.94
CA ASP A 98 15.16 5.05 -6.78
C ASP A 98 13.92 5.20 -5.89
N ILE A 99 13.50 4.09 -5.31
CA ILE A 99 12.34 4.01 -4.43
C ILE A 99 12.80 4.16 -2.98
N ASP A 100 12.14 5.04 -2.25
CA ASP A 100 12.32 5.24 -0.81
C ASP A 100 11.62 4.11 -0.04
N ILE A 101 12.45 3.18 0.41
CA ILE A 101 12.03 1.99 1.14
C ILE A 101 11.48 2.34 2.52
N GLU A 102 12.02 3.38 3.16
CA GLU A 102 11.54 3.82 4.47
C GLU A 102 10.15 4.44 4.33
N ALA A 103 9.89 5.17 3.25
CA ALA A 103 8.54 5.65 2.93
C ALA A 103 7.55 4.50 2.69
N ILE A 104 7.98 3.41 2.03
CA ILE A 104 7.15 2.20 1.87
C ILE A 104 6.82 1.59 3.24
N VAL A 105 7.82 1.39 4.10
CA VAL A 105 7.62 0.81 5.44
C VAL A 105 6.71 1.70 6.29
N ALA A 106 6.91 3.03 6.25
CA ALA A 106 6.08 4.00 6.95
C ALA A 106 4.62 4.00 6.48
N ALA A 107 4.39 3.71 5.20
CA ALA A 107 3.05 3.57 4.63
C ALA A 107 2.29 2.34 5.17
N LYS A 108 2.98 1.37 5.78
CA LYS A 108 2.41 0.11 6.30
C LYS A 108 1.51 -0.58 5.27
N PRO A 109 2.04 -0.98 4.10
CA PRO A 109 1.24 -1.61 3.07
C PRO A 109 0.73 -2.99 3.50
N ASP A 110 -0.44 -3.35 2.99
CA ASP A 110 -0.94 -4.73 2.97
C ASP A 110 -0.82 -5.37 1.58
N LEU A 111 -0.49 -4.58 0.55
CA LEU A 111 -0.15 -5.03 -0.78
C LEU A 111 0.85 -4.06 -1.42
N ILE A 112 1.91 -4.58 -2.02
CA ILE A 112 2.85 -3.83 -2.86
C ILE A 112 2.76 -4.37 -4.28
N ILE A 113 2.52 -3.49 -5.25
CA ILE A 113 2.46 -3.85 -6.67
C ILE A 113 3.64 -3.21 -7.40
N THR A 114 4.40 -4.04 -8.11
CA THR A 114 5.57 -3.65 -8.90
C THR A 114 5.50 -4.28 -10.30
N GLU A 115 6.42 -3.92 -11.17
CA GLU A 115 6.52 -4.43 -12.54
C GLU A 115 7.98 -4.74 -12.93
N PRO A 116 8.23 -5.61 -13.94
CA PRO A 116 9.56 -6.13 -14.25
C PRO A 116 10.66 -5.11 -14.56
N SER A 117 10.31 -3.90 -15.01
CA SER A 117 11.25 -2.81 -15.32
C SER A 117 11.70 -2.02 -14.08
N ARG A 118 11.11 -2.27 -12.89
CA ARG A 118 11.56 -1.67 -11.64
C ARG A 118 12.82 -2.34 -11.14
N ASN A 119 13.74 -1.52 -10.62
CA ASN A 119 15.03 -1.95 -10.10
C ASN A 119 15.00 -2.34 -8.61
N THR A 120 13.89 -2.12 -7.91
CA THR A 120 13.77 -2.46 -6.48
C THR A 120 13.71 -3.99 -6.32
N PRO A 121 14.63 -4.61 -5.57
CA PRO A 121 14.65 -6.06 -5.40
C PRO A 121 13.36 -6.58 -4.78
N ILE A 122 12.85 -7.67 -5.34
CA ILE A 122 11.58 -8.27 -4.92
C ILE A 122 11.66 -8.77 -3.48
N GLU A 123 12.78 -9.39 -3.10
CA GLU A 123 13.00 -9.93 -1.75
C GLU A 123 12.90 -8.82 -0.69
N GLN A 124 13.29 -7.59 -1.05
CA GLN A 124 13.19 -6.44 -0.17
C GLN A 124 11.75 -5.95 -0.02
N LEU A 125 10.95 -6.00 -1.09
CA LEU A 125 9.53 -5.63 -1.05
C LEU A 125 8.70 -6.64 -0.24
N GLU A 126 8.95 -7.93 -0.43
CA GLU A 126 8.24 -9.00 0.29
C GLU A 126 8.39 -8.87 1.81
N LYS A 127 9.60 -8.59 2.28
CA LYS A 127 9.88 -8.40 3.71
C LYS A 127 9.07 -7.25 4.31
N ASN A 128 8.95 -6.14 3.58
CA ASN A 128 8.31 -4.93 4.08
C ASN A 128 6.78 -5.01 4.06
N SER A 129 6.20 -5.83 3.18
CA SER A 129 4.76 -6.11 3.18
C SER A 129 4.36 -7.06 4.32
N ALA A 130 5.23 -8.02 4.68
CA ALA A 130 4.97 -8.99 5.74
C ALA A 130 5.04 -8.38 7.16
N ASP A 131 5.97 -7.45 7.40
CA ASP A 131 6.12 -6.78 8.70
C ASP A 131 4.90 -5.89 9.05
N GLY A 132 4.18 -5.36 8.05
CA GLY A 132 2.93 -4.62 8.24
C GLY A 132 1.81 -5.49 8.83
N GLN A 133 1.75 -6.77 8.44
CA GLN A 133 0.78 -7.74 8.94
C GLN A 133 1.09 -8.16 10.39
N HIS A 134 2.37 -8.29 10.76
CA HIS A 134 2.76 -8.73 12.11
C HIS A 134 2.59 -7.65 13.20
N ARG A 135 2.67 -6.36 12.86
CA ARG A 135 2.55 -5.26 13.84
C ARG A 135 1.11 -4.85 14.16
N SER A 136 0.13 -5.50 13.53
CA SER A 136 -1.30 -5.27 13.73
C SER A 136 -1.93 -6.24 14.76
N SER A 137 -1.10 -7.05 15.42
CA SER A 137 -1.49 -8.05 16.44
C SER A 137 -1.16 -7.57 17.85
#